data_AF-A0A259BB67-F1
#
_entry.id   AF-A0A259BB67-F1
#
_cell.length_a   1.000
_cell.length_b   1.000
_cell.length_c   1.000
_cell.angle_alpha   90.00
_cell.angle_beta   90.00
_cell.angle_gamma   90.00
#
_symmetry.space_group_name_H-M   'P 1'
#
loop_
_entity.id
_entity.type
_entity.pdbx_description
1 polymer ?
#
loop_
_entity_poly.entity_id
_entity_poly.type
_entity_poly.pdbx_seq_one_letter_code
_entity_poly.pdbx_strand_id
1 'polypeptide(L)'
;MSAHTIYDNAPIGSIVAWSDGTPRPPERFTRKLSAWQTHNSKGRLIQKQGERGIGSVGLSASFTLHEADFGAGGVIAIRVHRTFSLDSKL
;
A
#
# COMPACT_ATOMS: atom_id res chain seq x y z
N MET A 1 -1.71 12.44 4.20
CA MET A 1 -0.31 12.24 3.77
C MET A 1 -0.36 11.80 2.31
N SER A 2 0.46 12.35 1.41
CA SER A 2 0.38 12.07 -0.04
C SER A 2 1.41 11.02 -0.47
N ALA A 3 1.19 10.43 -1.66
CA ALA A 3 2.11 9.45 -2.24
C ALA A 3 3.52 10.03 -2.46
N HIS A 4 3.59 11.28 -2.92
CA HIS A 4 4.85 12.03 -3.09
C HIS A 4 5.62 12.17 -1.78
N THR A 5 4.95 12.59 -0.70
CA THR A 5 5.62 12.77 0.60
C THR A 5 6.23 11.46 1.12
N ILE A 6 5.55 10.33 0.93
CA ILE A 6 6.07 9.01 1.30
C ILE A 6 7.27 8.64 0.43
N TYR A 7 7.15 8.84 -0.88
CA TYR A 7 8.22 8.50 -1.81
C TYR A 7 9.49 9.31 -1.58
N ASP A 8 9.38 10.60 -1.27
CA ASP A 8 10.56 11.45 -1.09
C ASP A 8 11.18 11.28 0.30
N ASN A 9 10.35 11.20 1.35
CA ASN A 9 10.84 11.33 2.72
C ASN A 9 10.93 10.02 3.51
N ALA A 10 10.12 8.99 3.19
CA ALA A 10 10.10 7.77 3.99
C ALA A 10 11.26 6.84 3.58
N PRO A 11 12.21 6.48 4.47
CA PRO A 11 13.23 5.50 4.12
C PRO A 11 12.61 4.12 3.90
N ILE A 12 13.26 3.29 3.06
CA ILE A 12 12.87 1.88 2.90
C ILE A 12 12.91 1.21 4.28
N GLY A 13 11.86 0.46 4.57
CA GLY A 13 11.61 -0.18 5.86
C GLY A 13 10.65 0.59 6.77
N SER A 14 10.28 1.83 6.43
CA SER A 14 9.30 2.62 7.19
C SER A 14 7.91 2.00 7.16
N ILE A 15 7.14 2.17 8.24
CA ILE A 15 5.72 1.83 8.25
C ILE A 15 4.92 3.03 7.72
N VAL A 16 4.17 2.79 6.66
CA VAL A 16 3.33 3.78 5.98
C VAL A 16 1.87 3.36 6.17
N ALA A 17 1.04 4.28 6.65
CA ALA A 17 -0.41 4.10 6.74
C ALA A 17 -1.10 4.94 5.66
N TRP A 18 -2.20 4.42 5.12
CA TRP A 18 -3.07 5.13 4.18
C TRP A 18 -4.53 5.03 4.64
N SER A 19 -5.32 6.02 4.23
CA SER A 19 -6.74 6.13 4.56
C SER A 19 -7.42 7.04 3.56
N ASP A 20 -8.58 6.60 3.07
CA ASP A 20 -9.48 7.40 2.22
C ASP A 20 -10.37 8.35 3.05
N GLY A 21 -10.19 8.39 4.38
CA GLY A 21 -10.97 9.23 5.29
C GLY A 21 -12.38 8.71 5.60
N THR A 22 -12.79 7.56 5.05
CA THR A 22 -14.10 7.01 5.34
C THR A 22 -14.16 6.40 6.75
N PRO A 23 -15.28 6.51 7.48
CA PRO A 23 -15.39 5.96 8.83
C PRO A 23 -15.41 4.43 8.82
N ARG A 24 -14.74 3.82 9.81
CA ARG A 24 -14.68 2.36 9.96
C ARG A 24 -16.09 1.77 10.13
N PRO A 25 -16.53 0.83 9.27
CA PRO A 25 -17.80 0.15 9.42
C PRO A 25 -17.86 -0.70 10.71
N PRO A 26 -19.05 -0.86 11.33
CA PRO A 26 -19.23 -1.79 12.44
C PRO A 26 -18.82 -3.21 12.08
N GLU A 27 -18.28 -3.95 13.06
CA GLU A 27 -17.66 -5.27 12.85
C GLU A 27 -18.63 -6.33 12.31
N ARG A 28 -19.93 -6.20 12.60
CA ARG A 28 -20.97 -7.08 12.05
C ARG A 28 -21.08 -7.03 10.52
N PHE A 29 -20.65 -5.94 9.88
CA PHE A 29 -20.68 -5.80 8.42
C PHE A 29 -19.36 -6.25 7.80
N THR A 30 -19.03 -7.53 7.93
CA THR A 30 -17.75 -8.13 7.54
C THR A 30 -17.30 -7.77 6.12
N ARG A 31 -18.20 -7.83 5.13
CA ARG A 31 -17.90 -7.44 3.74
C ARG A 31 -17.53 -5.96 3.60
N LYS A 32 -18.30 -5.07 4.24
CA LYS A 32 -18.01 -3.62 4.22
C LYS A 32 -16.72 -3.32 4.97
N LEU A 33 -16.49 -3.98 6.10
CA LEU A 33 -15.27 -3.81 6.88
C LEU A 33 -14.04 -4.27 6.09
N SER A 34 -14.11 -5.40 5.39
CA SER A 34 -13.01 -5.87 4.54
C SER A 34 -12.73 -4.91 3.39
N ALA A 35 -13.76 -4.43 2.68
CA ALA A 35 -13.60 -3.42 1.63
C ALA A 35 -13.09 -2.07 2.18
N TRP A 36 -13.42 -1.72 3.42
CA TRP A 36 -12.89 -0.54 4.08
C TRP A 36 -11.40 -0.70 4.40
N GLN A 37 -11.00 -1.87 4.94
CA GLN A 37 -9.60 -2.18 5.27
C GLN A 37 -8.69 -2.10 4.04
N THR A 38 -9.16 -2.46 2.85
CA THR A 38 -8.31 -2.35 1.64
C THR A 38 -7.88 -0.91 1.33
N HIS A 39 -8.69 0.08 1.72
CA HIS A 39 -8.42 1.51 1.51
C HIS A 39 -7.93 2.20 2.80
N ASN A 40 -7.90 1.46 3.92
CA ASN A 40 -7.58 1.98 5.24
C ASN A 40 -6.72 0.95 5.98
N SER A 41 -5.44 0.90 5.62
CA SER A 41 -4.49 -0.07 6.16
C SER A 41 -3.09 0.55 6.26
N LYS A 42 -2.12 -0.27 6.62
CA LYS A 42 -0.72 0.12 6.77
C LYS A 42 0.19 -0.98 6.28
N GLY A 43 1.39 -0.61 5.88
CA GLY A 43 2.37 -1.56 5.36
C GLY A 43 3.79 -1.04 5.49
N ARG A 44 4.75 -1.95 5.40
CA ARG A 44 6.18 -1.64 5.42
C ARG A 44 6.63 -1.29 4.02
N LEU A 45 7.24 -0.11 3.83
CA LEU A 45 7.83 0.27 2.57
C LEU A 45 9.00 -0.66 2.22
N ILE A 46 8.90 -1.42 1.15
CA ILE A 46 9.93 -2.39 0.73
C ILE A 46 10.64 -1.98 -0.56
N GLN A 47 10.01 -1.13 -1.37
CA GLN A 47 10.56 -0.74 -2.67
C GLN A 47 10.12 0.67 -3.04
N LYS A 48 11.05 1.42 -3.63
CA LYS A 48 10.77 2.64 -4.38
C LYS A 48 11.23 2.45 -5.83
N GLN A 49 10.45 2.96 -6.75
CA GLN A 49 10.64 2.84 -8.18
C GLN A 49 10.53 4.24 -8.78
N GLY A 50 11.62 4.76 -9.34
CA GLY A 50 11.62 6.03 -10.08
C GLY A 50 10.77 5.94 -11.34
N GLU A 51 10.51 7.10 -11.95
CA GLU A 51 9.84 7.17 -13.25
C GLU A 51 10.60 6.32 -14.28
N ARG A 52 9.84 5.59 -15.12
CA ARG A 52 10.42 4.73 -16.15
C ARG A 52 9.64 4.88 -17.45
N GLY A 53 10.34 4.91 -18.58
CA GLY A 53 9.72 4.80 -19.89
C GLY A 53 9.73 3.35 -20.39
N ILE A 54 8.62 2.85 -20.93
CA ILE A 54 8.59 1.65 -21.77
C ILE A 54 8.11 2.07 -23.15
N GLY A 55 9.04 2.13 -24.12
CA GLY A 55 8.76 2.65 -25.46
C GLY A 55 8.30 4.11 -25.40
N SER A 56 7.11 4.41 -25.93
CA SER A 56 6.50 5.74 -25.88
C SER A 56 5.67 6.00 -24.61
N VAL A 57 5.50 5.03 -23.72
CA VAL A 57 4.67 5.15 -22.51
C VAL A 57 5.55 5.51 -21.31
N GLY A 58 5.31 6.69 -20.73
CA GLY A 58 5.85 7.07 -19.43
C GLY A 58 5.07 6.41 -18.29
N LEU A 59 5.79 5.76 -17.37
CA LEU A 59 5.26 5.25 -16.11
C LEU A 59 5.72 6.17 -14.99
N SER A 60 4.76 6.74 -14.27
CA SER A 60 5.00 7.53 -13.07
C SER A 60 5.77 6.72 -12.03
N ALA A 61 6.53 7.41 -11.19
CA ALA A 61 7.20 6.78 -10.06
C ALA A 61 6.18 6.06 -9.16
N SER A 62 6.64 5.02 -8.48
CA SER A 62 5.79 4.20 -7.63
C SER A 62 6.57 3.67 -6.42
N PHE A 63 5.84 3.20 -5.42
CA PHE A 63 6.42 2.49 -4.29
C PHE A 63 5.56 1.31 -3.90
N THR A 64 6.19 0.30 -3.30
CA THR A 64 5.53 -0.92 -2.88
C THR A 64 5.63 -1.08 -1.36
N LEU A 65 4.48 -1.30 -0.75
CA LEU A 65 4.32 -1.64 0.65
C LEU A 65 4.06 -3.14 0.80
N HIS A 66 4.70 -3.74 1.78
CA HIS A 66 4.35 -5.04 2.31
C HIS A 66 3.27 -4.86 3.38
N GLU A 67 2.06 -5.36 3.13
CA GLU A 67 0.90 -5.18 4.01
C GLU A 67 0.80 -6.28 5.06
N ALA A 68 0.85 -7.55 4.63
CA ALA A 68 0.68 -8.69 5.53
C ALA A 68 1.27 -9.99 4.98
N ASP A 69 1.63 -10.89 5.88
CA ASP A 69 1.95 -12.29 5.62
C ASP A 69 0.89 -13.17 6.29
N PHE A 70 0.36 -14.15 5.56
CA PHE A 70 -0.60 -15.14 6.07
C PHE A 70 -0.03 -16.54 5.95
N GLY A 71 -0.22 -17.37 6.96
CA GLY A 71 0.23 -18.75 6.99
C GLY A 71 0.20 -19.32 8.40
N ALA A 72 0.74 -20.53 8.58
CA ALA A 72 0.75 -21.24 9.85
C ALA A 72 2.04 -22.08 10.02
N GLY A 73 2.40 -22.41 11.25
CA GLY A 73 3.55 -23.29 11.54
C GLY A 73 4.91 -22.73 11.09
N GLY A 74 5.08 -21.41 11.06
CA GLY A 74 6.30 -20.75 10.57
C GLY A 74 6.41 -20.67 9.05
N VAL A 75 5.40 -21.14 8.32
CA VAL A 75 5.32 -21.04 6.85
C VAL A 75 4.47 -19.84 6.47
N ILE A 76 4.98 -19.01 5.55
CA ILE A 76 4.20 -17.95 4.91
C ILE A 76 3.59 -18.53 3.63
N ALA A 77 2.27 -18.67 3.61
CA ALA A 77 1.52 -19.17 2.46
C ALA A 77 1.16 -18.04 1.48
N ILE A 78 0.86 -16.84 1.99
CA ILE A 78 0.45 -15.68 1.19
C ILE A 78 1.17 -14.44 1.72
N ARG A 79 1.71 -13.63 0.80
CA ARG A 79 2.29 -12.33 1.08
C ARG A 79 1.54 -11.27 0.28
N VAL A 80 1.06 -10.24 0.96
CA VAL A 80 0.27 -9.16 0.35
C VAL A 80 1.13 -7.93 0.16
N HIS A 81 1.30 -7.54 -1.11
CA HIS A 81 1.97 -6.30 -1.50
C HIS A 81 0.96 -5.33 -2.10
N ARG A 82 1.15 -4.04 -1.80
CA ARG A 82 0.42 -2.95 -2.45
C ARG A 82 1.38 -1.99 -3.10
N THR A 83 1.12 -1.68 -4.37
CA THR A 83 1.91 -0.71 -5.13
C THR A 83 1.08 0.53 -5.41
N PHE A 84 1.64 1.70 -5.13
CA PHE A 84 1.01 2.99 -5.36
C PHE A 84 1.84 3.79 -6.37
N SER A 85 1.17 4.35 -7.37
CA SER A 85 1.74 5.43 -8.20
C SER A 85 1.79 6.73 -7.39
N LEU A 86 2.73 7.62 -7.70
CA LEU A 86 2.74 8.98 -7.12
C LEU A 86 1.50 9.80 -7.45
N ASP A 87 0.81 9.47 -8.54
CA ASP A 87 -0.45 10.12 -8.94
C ASP A 87 -1.67 9.62 -8.15
N SER A 88 -1.49 8.61 -7.29
CA SER A 88 -2.57 8.05 -6.49
C SER A 88 -2.93 8.96 -5.30
N LYS A 89 -4.21 8.94 -4.93
CA LYS A 89 -4.73 9.61 -3.73
C LYS A 89 -4.46 8.86 -2.42
N LEU A 90 -3.91 7.63 -2.51
CA LEU A 90 -3.72 6.64 -1.43
C LEU A 90 -5.02 6.08 -0.83
#